data_AF-A0A956E3H6-F1
#
_entry.id   AF-A0A956E3H6-F1
#
_cell.length_a   1.000
_cell.length_b   1.000
_cell.length_c   1.000
_cell.angle_alpha   90.00
_cell.angle_beta   90.00
_cell.angle_gamma   90.00
#
_symmetry.space_group_name_H-M   'P 1'
#
loop_
_entity.id
_entity.type
_entity.pdbx_description
1 polymer ?
#
loop_
_entity_poly.entity_id
_entity_poly.type
_entity_poly.pdbx_seq_one_letter_code
_entity_poly.pdbx_strand_id
1 'polypeptide(L)'
;MKTEENDGGASTEVAAGASLTSVSAADTPVASPAEAVELGLLTAEAREATRDAAMLLSSLRLPSLCACCCAPASASRKLDLADHSGVLIVPLCDRCLTHEAVSRTRSLSVLLAALLIGGSMALGLPLALERLADSGHWQLSVNSWFSRWGLFVLPCGIVCGLLGLRALSWHLLDHGRTGRRCAAGPAVALRQTPRDPEHVAVLRCAQAQFAEQLLELNSGRLSRLVARPSRVWDAALPALGGRWMVAVVFLTALLSVGSFAVHRPRIQVLNLTEHPLTLEVDGEVVANVPITSQESAEAGAQLRLPAGRRHFRALAGDQIVAEADLTLQGAARHLYAPASPEHCFWLERISYGRGNAAEPIPGHVERLPLASPLRFWAFSRPPDIWLAPPPEPLLDDARSSGGEVTALRQARCSDAPAGARPSG
;
A
#
# COMPACT_ATOMS: atom_id res chain seq x y z
N MET A 1 1.80 -15.48 -56.40
CA MET A 1 3.27 -15.67 -56.44
C MET A 1 3.88 -14.39 -55.87
N LYS A 2 4.55 -14.51 -54.70
CA LYS A 2 5.46 -13.56 -54.03
C LYS A 2 4.90 -12.17 -53.62
N THR A 3 4.54 -11.95 -52.35
CA THR A 3 5.36 -11.57 -51.16
C THR A 3 5.90 -10.14 -51.22
N GLU A 4 5.48 -9.33 -50.24
CA GLU A 4 6.31 -8.55 -49.28
C GLU A 4 5.38 -7.51 -48.63
N GLU A 5 5.01 -7.66 -47.35
CA GLU A 5 5.83 -7.40 -46.15
C GLU A 5 6.08 -5.90 -46.00
N ASN A 6 5.30 -5.26 -45.12
CA ASN A 6 5.78 -4.07 -44.43
C ASN A 6 5.17 -4.00 -43.03
N ASP A 7 5.98 -4.42 -42.07
CA ASP A 7 5.78 -4.30 -40.64
C ASP A 7 5.89 -2.82 -40.24
N GLY A 8 4.77 -2.26 -39.78
CA GLY A 8 4.71 -0.98 -39.09
C GLY A 8 4.39 -1.22 -37.62
N GLY A 9 5.42 -1.50 -36.83
CA GLY A 9 5.31 -1.66 -35.37
C GLY A 9 4.82 -0.38 -34.71
N ALA A 10 3.61 -0.43 -34.14
CA ALA A 10 3.11 0.58 -33.22
C ALA A 10 3.44 0.13 -31.79
N SER A 11 4.47 0.75 -31.23
CA SER A 11 4.87 0.71 -29.83
C SER A 11 3.68 1.01 -28.92
N THR A 12 3.31 0.06 -28.07
CA THR A 12 2.33 0.25 -27.00
C THR A 12 3.01 0.99 -25.85
N GLU A 13 2.86 2.31 -25.82
CA GLU A 13 3.16 3.11 -24.63
C GLU A 13 2.12 2.77 -23.55
N VAL A 14 2.54 1.96 -22.58
CA VAL A 14 1.75 1.68 -21.38
C VAL A 14 1.78 2.93 -20.50
N ALA A 15 0.86 3.85 -20.76
CA ALA A 15 0.54 4.94 -19.84
C ALA A 15 -0.15 4.33 -18.61
N ALA A 16 0.62 4.08 -17.55
CA ALA A 16 0.11 3.80 -16.23
C ALA A 16 -0.59 5.06 -15.69
N GLY A 17 -1.87 5.22 -16.04
CA GLY A 17 -2.76 6.19 -15.43
C GLY A 17 -3.03 5.82 -13.98
N ALA A 18 -2.20 6.33 -13.07
CA ALA A 18 -2.49 6.32 -11.65
C ALA A 18 -3.76 7.14 -11.41
N SER A 19 -4.87 6.44 -11.14
CA SER A 19 -6.13 7.03 -10.73
C SER A 19 -5.93 7.76 -9.39
N LEU A 20 -5.80 9.08 -9.47
CA LEU A 20 -5.82 9.97 -8.31
C LEU A 20 -7.20 9.85 -7.66
N THR A 21 -7.25 9.20 -6.50
CA THR A 21 -8.36 9.38 -5.56
C THR A 21 -8.44 10.86 -5.20
N SER A 22 -9.48 11.54 -5.67
CA SER A 22 -9.83 12.89 -5.23
C SER A 22 -10.22 12.82 -3.76
N VAL A 23 -9.24 13.02 -2.89
CA VAL A 23 -9.48 13.35 -1.48
C VAL A 23 -10.09 14.75 -1.47
N SER A 24 -11.29 14.85 -0.91
CA SER A 24 -11.98 16.11 -0.65
C SER A 24 -11.04 17.07 0.06
N ALA A 25 -10.60 18.11 -0.65
CA ALA A 25 -9.85 19.25 -0.10
C ALA A 25 -10.83 20.14 0.67
N ALA A 26 -11.25 19.69 1.85
CA ALA A 26 -11.88 20.53 2.85
C ALA A 26 -10.96 20.52 4.07
N ASP A 27 -10.51 21.71 4.47
CA ASP A 27 -9.80 22.02 5.71
C ASP A 27 -8.32 21.60 5.84
N THR A 28 -7.52 21.78 4.80
CA THR A 28 -6.10 22.15 5.04
C THR A 28 -6.03 23.67 5.18
N PRO A 29 -5.66 24.21 6.35
CA PRO A 29 -5.44 25.64 6.48
C PRO A 29 -4.36 26.04 5.48
N VAL A 30 -4.73 26.89 4.52
CA VAL A 30 -3.78 27.52 3.62
C VAL A 30 -2.90 28.39 4.51
N ALA A 31 -1.69 27.91 4.82
CA ALA A 31 -0.71 28.66 5.57
C ALA A 31 -0.60 30.05 4.93
N SER A 32 -0.77 31.09 5.76
CA SER A 32 -0.76 32.44 5.22
C SER A 32 0.58 32.69 4.52
N PRO A 33 0.62 33.52 3.46
CA PRO A 33 1.89 33.86 2.80
C PRO A 33 2.95 34.40 3.78
N ALA A 34 2.54 34.96 4.93
CA ALA A 34 3.45 35.33 6.02
C ALA A 34 4.07 34.12 6.73
N GLU A 35 3.28 33.09 7.07
CA GLU A 35 3.79 31.84 7.66
C GLU A 35 4.67 31.05 6.69
N ALA A 36 4.37 31.06 5.39
CA ALA A 36 5.22 30.42 4.38
C ALA A 36 6.56 31.15 4.21
N VAL A 37 6.59 32.48 4.32
CA VAL A 37 7.82 33.29 4.31
C VAL A 37 8.62 33.10 5.60
N GLU A 38 7.96 33.03 6.75
CA GLU A 38 8.60 32.78 8.05
C GLU A 38 9.20 31.35 8.12
N LEU A 39 8.48 30.33 7.64
CA LEU A 39 9.00 28.97 7.49
C LEU A 39 10.16 28.93 6.48
N GLY A 40 10.08 29.71 5.40
CA GLY A 40 11.14 29.86 4.40
C GLY A 40 12.42 30.48 4.98
N LEU A 41 12.32 31.57 5.75
CA LEU A 41 13.44 32.22 6.42
C LEU A 41 14.07 31.31 7.49
N LEU A 42 13.25 30.63 8.30
CA LEU A 42 13.72 29.64 9.27
C LEU A 42 14.50 28.49 8.58
N THR A 43 14.08 28.07 7.38
CA THR A 43 14.84 27.06 6.62
C THR A 43 16.12 27.59 6.00
N ALA A 44 16.20 28.88 5.66
CA ALA A 44 17.40 29.49 5.10
C ALA A 44 18.48 29.70 6.17
N GLU A 45 18.11 30.25 7.34
CA GLU A 45 19.02 30.42 8.48
C GLU A 45 19.50 29.06 9.02
N ALA A 46 18.61 28.06 9.10
CA ALA A 46 18.99 26.70 9.47
C ALA A 46 19.96 26.07 8.44
N ARG A 47 19.82 26.38 7.15
CA ARG A 47 20.74 25.91 6.09
C ARG A 47 22.11 26.59 6.15
N GLU A 48 22.17 27.86 6.49
CA GLU A 48 23.43 28.59 6.63
C GLU A 48 24.18 28.15 7.89
N ALA A 49 23.49 28.04 9.03
CA ALA A 49 24.04 27.49 10.27
C ALA A 49 24.55 26.04 10.11
N THR A 50 23.85 25.21 9.33
CA THR A 50 24.31 23.85 9.02
C THR A 50 25.52 23.83 8.10
N ARG A 51 25.63 24.76 7.14
CA ARG A 51 26.80 24.90 6.27
C ARG A 51 28.05 25.33 7.05
N ASP A 52 27.92 26.27 7.98
CA ASP A 52 29.02 26.73 8.83
C ASP A 52 29.47 25.63 9.79
N ALA A 53 28.53 24.88 10.36
CA ALA A 53 28.83 23.68 11.13
C ALA A 53 29.57 22.63 10.29
N ALA A 54 29.18 22.41 9.03
CA ALA A 54 29.86 21.51 8.10
C ALA A 54 31.32 21.90 7.88
N MET A 55 31.57 23.20 7.63
CA MET A 55 32.91 23.73 7.41
C MET A 55 33.76 23.61 8.66
N LEU A 56 33.22 23.93 9.84
CA LEU A 56 33.92 23.75 11.11
C LEU A 56 34.32 22.30 11.34
N LEU A 57 33.40 21.35 11.11
CA LEU A 57 33.65 19.91 11.26
C LEU A 57 34.72 19.39 10.30
N SER A 58 34.77 19.91 9.07
CA SER A 58 35.80 19.54 8.09
C SER A 58 37.21 20.01 8.48
N SER A 59 37.31 21.03 9.35
CA SER A 59 38.57 21.63 9.80
C SER A 59 39.08 21.07 11.14
N LEU A 60 38.35 20.13 11.75
CA LEU A 60 38.72 19.56 13.04
C LEU A 60 39.98 18.69 12.92
N ARG A 61 40.92 18.89 13.83
CA ARG A 61 42.06 18.00 14.03
C ARG A 61 41.58 16.77 14.77
N LEU A 62 41.72 15.61 14.14
CA LEU A 62 41.24 14.35 14.70
C LEU A 62 42.38 13.64 15.47
N PRO A 63 42.09 12.97 16.59
CA PRO A 63 43.05 12.11 17.26
C PRO A 63 43.55 10.98 16.34
N SER A 64 44.79 10.53 16.53
CA SER A 64 45.32 9.34 15.85
C SER A 64 44.78 8.01 16.40
N LEU A 65 43.81 8.08 17.32
CA LEU A 65 43.15 6.94 17.93
C LEU A 65 41.82 6.63 17.25
N CYS A 66 41.46 5.36 17.21
CA CYS A 66 40.17 4.86 16.75
C CYS A 66 39.06 5.40 17.64
N ALA A 67 38.07 6.08 17.05
CA ALA A 67 36.95 6.67 17.77
C ALA A 67 36.09 5.66 18.55
N CYS A 68 36.16 4.38 18.18
CA CYS A 68 35.35 3.31 18.77
C CYS A 68 36.01 2.62 19.96
N CYS A 69 37.32 2.34 19.89
CA CYS A 69 38.03 1.53 20.88
C CYS A 69 39.32 2.16 21.43
N CYS A 70 39.67 3.36 20.96
CA CYS A 70 40.90 4.09 21.29
C CYS A 70 42.23 3.38 20.93
N ALA A 71 42.21 2.28 20.17
CA ALA A 71 43.43 1.71 19.58
C ALA A 71 43.98 2.64 18.48
N PRO A 72 45.25 2.55 18.07
CA PRO A 72 45.78 3.32 16.95
C PRO A 72 44.91 3.16 15.69
N ALA A 73 44.54 4.26 15.06
CA ALA A 73 43.75 4.25 13.84
C ALA A 73 44.63 3.87 12.64
N SER A 74 44.14 2.94 11.82
CA SER A 74 44.79 2.51 10.57
C SER A 74 44.15 3.14 9.34
N ALA A 75 42.90 3.60 9.47
CA ALA A 75 42.13 4.16 8.37
C ALA A 75 41.18 5.24 8.88
N SER A 76 40.63 6.02 7.94
CA SER A 76 39.62 7.02 8.21
C SER A 76 38.37 6.77 7.37
N ARG A 77 37.20 7.03 7.94
CA ARG A 77 35.92 6.81 7.28
C ARG A 77 35.13 8.11 7.25
N LYS A 78 34.55 8.41 6.10
CA LYS A 78 33.54 9.46 5.96
C LYS A 78 32.25 9.00 6.63
N LEU A 79 31.84 9.73 7.66
CA LEU A 79 30.57 9.55 8.35
C LEU A 79 29.64 10.67 7.90
N ASP A 80 28.61 10.30 7.14
CA ASP A 80 27.55 11.24 6.77
C ASP A 80 26.74 11.56 8.01
N LEU A 81 26.65 12.85 8.33
CA LEU A 81 25.83 13.31 9.44
C LEU A 81 24.36 13.17 9.05
N ALA A 82 23.52 12.74 10.00
CA ALA A 82 22.15 12.26 9.74
C ALA A 82 21.22 13.26 9.02
N ASP A 83 21.60 14.55 8.98
CA ASP A 83 20.82 15.63 8.38
C ASP A 83 21.46 16.20 7.10
N HIS A 84 22.35 15.45 6.43
CA HIS A 84 23.10 15.88 5.23
C HIS A 84 23.95 17.15 5.42
N SER A 85 24.15 17.56 6.67
CA SER A 85 24.81 18.81 7.07
C SER A 85 26.33 18.74 7.03
N GLY A 86 26.93 17.70 6.47
CA GLY A 86 28.38 17.59 6.30
C GLY A 86 28.88 16.15 6.42
N VAL A 87 30.17 16.00 6.11
CA VAL A 87 30.90 14.74 6.20
C VAL A 87 31.95 14.89 7.28
N LEU A 88 31.85 14.10 8.35
CA LEU A 88 32.90 14.00 9.36
C LEU A 88 33.81 12.83 9.02
N ILE A 89 35.11 13.08 8.86
CA ILE A 89 36.08 12.00 8.72
C ILE A 89 36.38 11.48 10.13
N VAL A 90 36.16 10.19 10.39
CA VAL A 90 36.36 9.58 11.70
C VAL A 90 37.46 8.52 11.61
N PRO A 91 38.50 8.60 12.46
CA PRO A 91 39.57 7.61 12.51
C PRO A 91 39.07 6.30 13.12
N LEU A 92 39.36 5.17 12.48
CA LEU A 92 38.98 3.82 12.89
C LEU A 92 40.15 2.85 12.70
N CYS A 93 40.18 1.78 13.51
CA CYS A 93 41.11 0.66 13.28
C CYS A 93 40.45 -0.45 12.43
N ASP A 94 41.26 -1.28 11.77
CA ASP A 94 40.79 -2.34 10.86
C ASP A 94 39.79 -3.30 11.52
N ARG A 95 39.99 -3.60 12.80
CA ARG A 95 39.08 -4.45 13.58
C ARG A 95 37.71 -3.81 13.79
N CYS A 96 37.66 -2.48 13.99
CA CYS A 96 36.39 -1.77 14.11
C CYS A 96 35.70 -1.60 12.76
N LEU A 97 36.47 -1.39 11.68
CA LEU A 97 35.93 -1.33 10.31
C LEU A 97 35.29 -2.66 9.88
N THR A 98 35.98 -3.78 10.11
CA THR A 98 35.44 -5.12 9.80
C THR A 98 34.20 -5.42 10.64
N HIS A 99 34.20 -5.06 11.92
CA HIS A 99 33.03 -5.23 12.79
C HIS A 99 31.82 -4.42 12.30
N GLU A 100 32.03 -3.16 11.89
CA GLU A 100 30.97 -2.32 11.34
C GLU A 100 30.42 -2.88 10.02
N ALA A 101 31.29 -3.34 9.11
CA ALA A 101 30.89 -3.96 7.86
C ALA A 101 30.03 -5.22 8.10
N VAL A 102 30.47 -6.10 9.01
CA VAL A 102 29.73 -7.32 9.39
C VAL A 102 28.39 -6.98 10.06
N SER A 103 28.34 -5.94 10.88
CA SER A 103 27.08 -5.49 11.50
C SER A 103 26.08 -4.99 10.46
N ARG A 104 26.54 -4.21 9.46
CA ARG A 104 25.68 -3.73 8.37
C ARG A 104 25.16 -4.87 7.50
N THR A 105 26.02 -5.80 7.07
CA THR A 105 25.59 -6.95 6.25
C THR A 105 24.60 -7.84 7.00
N ARG A 106 24.81 -8.08 8.30
CA ARG A 106 23.84 -8.79 9.15
C ARG A 106 22.50 -8.08 9.25
N SER A 107 22.48 -6.75 9.38
CA SER A 107 21.23 -5.99 9.42
C SER A 107 20.45 -6.09 8.10
N LEU A 108 21.17 -6.06 6.96
CA LEU A 108 20.58 -6.24 5.63
C LEU A 108 20.06 -7.66 5.44
N SER A 109 20.79 -8.68 5.88
CA SER A 109 20.34 -10.07 5.77
C SER A 109 19.10 -10.35 6.61
N VAL A 110 19.01 -9.78 7.81
CA VAL A 110 17.79 -9.87 8.65
C VAL A 110 16.62 -9.16 8.01
N LEU A 111 16.84 -7.97 7.42
CA LEU A 111 15.80 -7.24 6.71
C LEU A 111 15.30 -8.00 5.47
N LEU A 112 16.22 -8.56 4.68
CA LEU A 112 15.87 -9.37 3.53
C LEU A 112 15.08 -10.63 3.94
N ALA A 113 15.53 -11.34 4.98
CA ALA A 113 14.82 -12.50 5.51
C ALA A 113 13.42 -12.13 6.01
N ALA A 114 13.27 -11.00 6.72
CA ALA A 114 11.97 -10.51 7.17
C ALA A 114 11.04 -10.17 6.01
N LEU A 115 11.56 -9.55 4.94
CA LEU A 115 10.80 -9.26 3.72
C LEU A 115 10.35 -10.54 3.00
N LEU A 116 11.23 -11.55 2.90
CA LEU A 116 10.90 -12.82 2.26
C LEU A 116 9.84 -13.59 3.06
N ILE A 117 9.99 -13.67 4.39
CA ILE A 117 9.02 -14.32 5.26
C ILE A 117 7.68 -13.56 5.22
N GLY A 118 7.69 -12.25 5.41
CA GLY A 118 6.48 -11.42 5.37
C GLY A 118 5.77 -11.48 4.02
N GLY A 119 6.51 -11.43 2.91
CA GLY A 119 5.97 -11.57 1.57
C GLY A 119 5.37 -12.95 1.32
N SER A 120 6.05 -14.02 1.76
CA SER A 120 5.54 -15.39 1.63
C SER A 120 4.26 -15.61 2.45
N MET A 121 4.17 -15.04 3.66
CA MET A 121 2.96 -15.10 4.48
C MET A 121 1.82 -14.29 3.85
N ALA A 122 2.07 -13.09 3.33
CA ALA A 122 1.06 -12.26 2.69
C ALA A 122 0.43 -12.94 1.47
N LEU A 123 1.23 -13.65 0.68
CA LEU A 123 0.77 -14.37 -0.51
C LEU A 123 0.16 -15.74 -0.18
N GLY A 124 0.73 -16.47 0.78
CA GLY A 124 0.30 -17.84 1.10
C GLY A 124 -0.89 -17.92 2.05
N LEU A 125 -1.06 -16.95 2.96
CA LEU A 125 -2.10 -17.02 3.99
C LEU A 125 -3.52 -17.01 3.43
N PRO A 126 -3.89 -16.18 2.42
CA PRO A 126 -5.23 -16.24 1.83
C PRO A 126 -5.57 -17.63 1.27
N LEU A 127 -4.62 -18.28 0.59
CA LEU A 127 -4.81 -19.61 -0.01
C LEU A 127 -4.91 -20.71 1.06
N ALA A 128 -4.10 -20.61 2.12
CA ALA A 128 -4.16 -21.55 3.24
C ALA A 128 -5.48 -21.44 4.01
N LEU A 129 -5.99 -20.22 4.20
CA LEU A 129 -7.27 -19.98 4.86
C LEU A 129 -8.46 -20.52 4.05
N GLU A 130 -8.41 -20.45 2.71
CA GLU A 130 -9.44 -21.07 1.86
C GLU A 130 -9.50 -22.58 2.06
N ARG A 131 -8.34 -23.25 2.03
CA ARG A 131 -8.28 -24.71 2.27
C ARG A 131 -8.76 -25.12 3.66
N LEU A 132 -8.55 -24.27 4.66
CA LEU A 132 -9.06 -24.51 6.01
C LEU A 132 -10.56 -24.22 6.11
N ALA A 133 -11.07 -23.23 5.38
CA ALA A 133 -12.50 -22.92 5.33
C ALA A 133 -13.32 -24.07 4.72
N ASP A 134 -12.78 -24.77 3.73
CA ASP A 134 -13.42 -25.95 3.10
C ASP A 134 -13.59 -27.13 4.07
N SER A 135 -12.96 -27.11 5.26
CA SER A 135 -13.08 -28.18 6.26
C SER A 135 -14.37 -28.10 7.12
N GLY A 136 -15.33 -27.23 6.77
CA GLY A 136 -16.73 -27.31 7.22
C GLY A 136 -17.05 -26.89 8.67
N HIS A 137 -16.07 -26.44 9.47
CA HIS A 137 -16.29 -26.12 10.88
C HIS A 137 -15.98 -24.67 11.31
N TRP A 138 -15.51 -23.80 10.41
CA TRP A 138 -14.88 -22.53 10.80
C TRP A 138 -15.50 -21.26 10.18
N GLN A 139 -16.51 -21.37 9.32
CA GLN A 139 -16.88 -20.25 8.45
C GLN A 139 -17.56 -19.05 9.13
N LEU A 140 -18.37 -19.25 10.18
CA LEU A 140 -19.14 -18.15 10.79
C LEU A 140 -18.33 -17.32 11.80
N SER A 141 -17.36 -17.93 12.49
CA SER A 141 -16.52 -17.19 13.45
C SER A 141 -15.34 -16.51 12.76
N VAL A 142 -14.71 -17.14 11.77
CA VAL A 142 -13.45 -16.64 11.17
C VAL A 142 -13.68 -15.46 10.23
N ASN A 143 -14.76 -15.43 9.43
CA ASN A 143 -15.03 -14.28 8.55
C ASN A 143 -15.33 -13.00 9.36
N SER A 144 -16.07 -13.10 10.47
CA SER A 144 -16.32 -11.95 11.36
C SER A 144 -15.07 -11.56 12.17
N TRP A 145 -14.25 -12.54 12.57
CA TRP A 145 -13.00 -12.30 13.28
C TRP A 145 -11.90 -11.72 12.38
N PHE A 146 -11.73 -12.18 11.14
CA PHE A 146 -10.76 -11.61 10.20
C PHE A 146 -11.17 -10.24 9.68
N SER A 147 -12.47 -10.01 9.42
CA SER A 147 -12.94 -8.69 9.00
C SER A 147 -12.86 -7.64 10.12
N ARG A 148 -13.05 -8.03 11.39
CA ARG A 148 -12.93 -7.10 12.54
C ARG A 148 -11.53 -7.01 13.14
N TRP A 149 -10.80 -8.12 13.20
CA TRP A 149 -9.53 -8.24 13.94
C TRP A 149 -8.37 -8.69 13.07
N GLY A 150 -8.60 -9.34 11.93
CA GLY A 150 -7.54 -9.80 11.03
C GLY A 150 -6.64 -8.67 10.52
N LEU A 151 -7.20 -7.46 10.35
CA LEU A 151 -6.44 -6.27 10.00
C LEU A 151 -5.54 -5.74 11.13
N PHE A 152 -5.78 -6.14 12.39
CA PHE A 152 -5.00 -5.69 13.56
C PHE A 152 -4.09 -6.79 14.14
N VAL A 153 -4.57 -8.03 14.21
CA VAL A 153 -3.87 -9.14 14.87
C VAL A 153 -2.70 -9.64 14.03
N LEU A 154 -2.81 -9.66 12.71
CA LEU A 154 -1.72 -10.03 11.80
C LEU A 154 -0.53 -9.06 11.87
N PRO A 155 -0.72 -7.74 11.71
CA PRO A 155 0.38 -6.81 11.85
C PRO A 155 0.93 -6.80 13.29
N CYS A 156 0.09 -6.91 14.33
CA CYS A 156 0.59 -7.07 15.70
C CYS A 156 1.42 -8.34 15.89
N GLY A 157 0.98 -9.48 15.34
CA GLY A 157 1.70 -10.75 15.43
C GLY A 157 3.05 -10.70 14.70
N ILE A 158 3.11 -10.07 13.53
CA ILE A 158 4.34 -9.83 12.79
C ILE A 158 5.27 -8.90 13.57
N VAL A 159 4.74 -7.80 14.13
CA VAL A 159 5.53 -6.86 14.95
C VAL A 159 6.05 -7.55 16.21
N CYS A 160 5.22 -8.29 16.94
CA CYS A 160 5.63 -9.05 18.12
C CYS A 160 6.64 -10.15 17.77
N GLY A 161 6.48 -10.84 16.64
CA GLY A 161 7.42 -11.84 16.14
C GLY A 161 8.78 -11.23 15.77
N LEU A 162 8.80 -10.08 15.09
CA LEU A 162 10.02 -9.34 14.75
C LEU A 162 10.70 -8.77 16.00
N LEU A 163 9.94 -8.24 16.96
CA LEU A 163 10.45 -7.80 18.26
C LEU A 163 11.02 -8.97 19.07
N GLY A 164 10.34 -10.12 19.07
CA GLY A 164 10.77 -11.34 19.73
C GLY A 164 12.04 -11.93 19.11
N LEU A 165 12.13 -12.01 17.77
CA LEU A 165 13.33 -12.43 17.05
C LEU A 165 14.50 -11.47 17.29
N ARG A 166 14.23 -10.17 17.38
CA ARG A 166 15.25 -9.17 17.72
C ARG A 166 15.74 -9.36 19.16
N ALA A 167 14.84 -9.55 20.12
CA ALA A 167 15.19 -9.82 21.51
C ALA A 167 15.99 -11.13 21.65
N LEU A 168 15.59 -12.19 20.95
CA LEU A 168 16.27 -13.47 20.92
C LEU A 168 17.65 -13.37 20.27
N SER A 169 17.76 -12.68 19.13
CA SER A 169 19.05 -12.43 18.47
C SER A 169 20.00 -11.68 19.39
N TRP A 170 19.50 -10.71 20.15
CA TRP A 170 20.28 -9.96 21.12
C TRP A 170 20.75 -10.83 22.27
N HIS A 171 19.86 -11.68 22.80
CA HIS A 171 20.19 -12.59 23.90
C HIS A 171 21.24 -13.65 23.49
N LEU A 172 21.15 -14.16 22.26
CA LEU A 172 22.10 -15.13 21.72
C LEU A 172 23.44 -14.48 21.33
N LEU A 173 23.44 -13.20 20.95
CA LEU A 173 24.66 -12.47 20.54
C LEU A 173 25.41 -11.83 21.71
N ASP A 174 24.76 -11.50 22.83
CA ASP A 174 25.40 -10.85 23.99
C ASP A 174 26.22 -11.81 24.88
N HIS A 175 26.21 -13.12 24.60
CA HIS A 175 27.05 -14.09 25.32
C HIS A 175 28.48 -14.25 24.77
N GLY A 176 28.83 -13.55 23.68
CA GLY A 176 30.21 -13.42 23.21
C GLY A 176 31.00 -12.34 23.96
N ARG A 177 31.63 -12.70 25.09
CA ARG A 177 32.30 -11.79 26.06
C ARG A 177 33.44 -10.88 25.55
N THR A 178 33.82 -10.86 24.27
CA THR A 178 35.02 -10.13 23.80
C THR A 178 34.76 -8.91 22.90
N GLY A 179 33.51 -8.52 22.64
CA GLY A 179 33.18 -7.48 21.65
C GLY A 179 32.30 -6.30 22.11
N ARG A 180 31.96 -6.18 23.40
CA ARG A 180 30.93 -5.25 23.91
C ARG A 180 31.15 -3.76 23.60
N ARG A 181 32.35 -3.33 23.23
CA ARG A 181 32.67 -1.91 23.00
C ARG A 181 32.36 -1.41 21.58
N CYS A 182 32.18 -2.30 20.60
CA CYS A 182 32.09 -1.90 19.18
C CYS A 182 30.71 -2.05 18.54
N ALA A 183 29.72 -2.63 19.24
CA ALA A 183 28.40 -2.92 18.70
C ALA A 183 27.31 -1.86 19.04
N ALA A 184 27.64 -0.83 19.82
CA ALA A 184 26.65 0.04 20.48
C ALA A 184 26.29 1.34 19.71
N GLY A 185 26.43 1.36 18.38
CA GLY A 185 26.06 2.51 17.55
C GLY A 185 27.26 3.29 16.98
N PRO A 186 27.03 4.47 16.38
CA PRO A 186 28.10 5.27 15.76
C PRO A 186 29.12 5.72 16.80
N ALA A 187 30.41 5.64 16.47
CA ALA A 187 31.50 6.03 17.37
C ALA A 187 31.47 7.54 17.70
N VAL A 188 30.95 8.34 16.77
CA VAL A 188 30.71 9.77 16.93
C VAL A 188 29.36 10.10 16.32
N ALA A 189 28.53 10.88 17.02
CA ALA A 189 27.25 11.36 16.52
C ALA A 189 27.09 12.84 16.84
N LEU A 190 26.72 13.64 15.84
CA LEU A 190 26.29 15.02 16.07
C LEU A 190 24.82 15.02 16.43
N ARG A 191 24.45 15.69 17.52
CA ARG A 191 23.05 15.92 17.86
C ARG A 191 22.84 17.42 18.06
N GLN A 192 21.96 17.98 17.25
CA GLN A 192 21.41 19.30 17.52
C GLN A 192 20.45 19.18 18.72
N THR A 193 20.64 20.01 19.74
CA THR A 193 19.72 20.08 20.88
C THR A 193 18.64 21.10 20.60
N PRO A 194 17.39 20.69 20.30
CA PRO A 194 16.31 21.60 19.88
C PRO A 194 15.81 22.53 21.01
N ARG A 195 16.43 22.50 22.19
CA ARG A 195 16.03 23.28 23.37
C ARG A 195 17.01 24.40 23.73
N ASP A 196 18.13 24.51 23.02
CA ASP A 196 19.14 25.53 23.30
C ASP A 196 19.02 26.66 22.26
N PRO A 197 18.67 27.90 22.66
CA PRO A 197 18.48 29.02 21.72
C PRO A 197 19.75 29.36 20.92
N GLU A 198 20.93 28.93 21.39
CA GLU A 198 22.21 29.15 20.73
C GLU A 198 22.58 28.11 19.65
N HIS A 199 21.69 27.16 19.31
CA HIS A 199 21.93 26.16 18.24
C HIS A 199 23.27 25.42 18.36
N VAL A 200 23.75 25.18 19.57
CA VAL A 200 25.05 24.54 19.79
C VAL A 200 24.97 23.07 19.36
N ALA A 201 25.67 22.73 18.28
CA ALA A 201 25.77 21.36 17.83
C ALA A 201 26.65 20.55 18.81
N VAL A 202 26.06 19.56 19.49
CA VAL A 202 26.79 18.74 20.46
C VAL A 202 27.30 17.49 19.77
N LEU A 203 28.64 17.37 19.67
CA LEU A 203 29.28 16.16 19.21
C LEU A 203 29.39 15.17 20.37
N ARG A 204 28.80 13.98 20.19
CA ARG A 204 28.80 12.88 21.16
C ARG A 204 29.79 11.82 20.71
N CYS A 205 30.70 11.45 21.60
CA CYS A 205 31.67 10.38 21.35
C CYS A 205 31.33 9.15 22.19
N ALA A 206 31.54 7.95 21.64
CA ALA A 206 31.32 6.69 22.33
C ALA A 206 32.35 6.44 23.45
N GLN A 207 33.58 6.93 23.27
CA GLN A 207 34.67 6.80 24.24
C GLN A 207 35.05 8.16 24.81
N ALA A 208 35.19 8.25 26.15
CA ALA A 208 35.58 9.47 26.84
C ALA A 208 37.00 9.93 26.45
N GLN A 209 37.96 9.01 26.40
CA GLN A 209 39.35 9.30 26.01
C GLN A 209 39.45 9.92 24.61
N PHE A 210 38.65 9.44 23.66
CA PHE A 210 38.61 10.02 22.31
C PHE A 210 38.04 11.45 22.33
N ALA A 211 37.00 11.70 23.14
CA ALA A 211 36.42 13.02 23.30
C ALA A 211 37.42 14.01 23.93
N GLU A 212 38.16 13.58 24.95
CA GLU A 212 39.17 14.39 25.63
C GLU A 212 40.29 14.81 24.67
N GLN A 213 40.85 13.87 23.91
CA GLN A 213 41.88 14.19 22.92
C GLN A 213 41.34 15.08 21.78
N LEU A 214 40.08 14.88 21.38
CA LEU A 214 39.46 15.72 20.37
C LEU A 214 39.26 17.16 20.87
N LEU A 215 38.91 17.36 22.16
CA LEU A 215 38.87 18.69 22.78
C LEU A 215 40.26 19.33 22.80
N GLU A 216 41.27 18.58 23.24
CA GLU A 216 42.64 19.08 23.39
C GLU A 216 43.19 19.58 22.04
N LEU A 217 43.03 18.78 20.99
CA LEU A 217 43.48 19.11 19.63
C LEU A 217 42.74 20.28 18.98
N ASN A 218 41.56 20.65 19.49
CA ASN A 218 40.70 21.70 18.94
C ASN A 218 40.30 22.74 20.00
N SER A 219 41.19 22.98 20.96
CA SER A 219 40.99 23.99 22.00
C SER A 219 40.63 25.36 21.39
N GLY A 220 39.55 25.96 21.89
CA GLY A 220 39.02 27.24 21.38
C GLY A 220 38.06 27.16 20.19
N ARG A 221 37.90 25.99 19.53
CA ARG A 221 36.91 25.79 18.45
C ARG A 221 35.69 24.96 18.86
N LEU A 222 35.85 24.10 19.87
CA LEU A 222 34.76 23.29 20.43
C LEU A 222 34.49 23.79 21.85
N SER A 223 33.33 24.41 22.07
CA SER A 223 32.92 24.92 23.39
C SER A 223 32.34 23.83 24.30
N ARG A 224 31.86 22.71 23.75
CA ARG A 224 31.27 21.62 24.54
C ARG A 224 31.30 20.26 23.84
N LEU A 225 31.98 19.28 24.44
CA LEU A 225 31.82 17.86 24.10
C LEU A 225 31.20 17.12 25.28
N VAL A 226 30.19 16.27 25.00
CA VAL A 226 29.58 15.44 26.04
C VAL A 226 30.04 14.00 25.81
N ALA A 227 31.02 13.56 26.60
CA ALA A 227 31.32 12.15 26.76
C ALA A 227 30.15 11.51 27.51
N ARG A 228 29.29 10.79 26.79
CA ARG A 228 28.22 10.02 27.41
C ARG A 228 28.50 8.56 27.17
N PRO A 229 28.76 7.73 28.20
CA PRO A 229 28.74 6.29 28.02
C PRO A 229 27.35 5.97 27.47
N SER A 230 27.31 5.40 26.27
CA SER A 230 26.07 5.12 25.56
C SER A 230 25.20 4.22 26.44
N ARG A 231 24.23 4.80 27.17
CA ARG A 231 23.11 4.02 27.66
C ARG A 231 22.39 3.58 26.39
N VAL A 232 22.56 2.28 26.10
CA VAL A 232 22.15 1.54 24.89
C VAL A 232 20.68 1.77 24.50
N TRP A 233 19.87 2.36 25.38
CA TRP A 233 18.43 2.54 25.22
C TRP A 233 18.05 3.78 24.40
N ASP A 234 18.84 4.86 24.38
CA ASP A 234 18.46 6.10 23.66
C ASP A 234 18.91 6.15 22.18
N ALA A 235 19.73 5.18 21.74
CA ALA A 235 20.32 5.17 20.39
C ALA A 235 19.95 3.93 19.55
N ALA A 236 19.26 2.93 20.10
CA ALA A 236 19.14 1.61 19.49
C ALA A 236 17.72 1.17 19.08
N LEU A 237 16.76 2.10 19.05
CA LEU A 237 15.78 2.07 17.97
C LEU A 237 16.35 2.97 16.87
N PRO A 238 17.22 2.46 15.97
CA PRO A 238 17.66 3.27 14.85
C PRO A 238 16.37 3.77 14.18
N ALA A 239 16.20 5.09 14.09
CA ALA A 239 15.02 5.70 13.48
C ALA A 239 14.76 5.11 12.07
N LEU A 240 15.81 4.62 11.41
CA LEU A 240 15.73 3.81 10.18
C LEU A 240 15.04 2.46 10.39
N GLY A 241 15.38 1.67 11.41
CA GLY A 241 14.77 0.35 11.65
C GLY A 241 13.28 0.41 12.00
N GLY A 242 12.87 1.45 12.74
CA GLY A 242 11.45 1.72 13.00
C GLY A 242 10.70 2.07 11.71
N ARG A 243 11.25 2.99 10.91
CA ARG A 243 10.65 3.39 9.62
C ARG A 243 10.55 2.23 8.62
N TRP A 244 11.56 1.37 8.54
CA TRP A 244 11.52 0.18 7.69
C TRP A 244 10.50 -0.84 8.17
N MET A 245 10.39 -1.09 9.48
CA MET A 245 9.34 -1.98 10.00
C MET A 245 7.94 -1.45 9.70
N VAL A 246 7.72 -0.14 9.87
CA VAL A 246 6.44 0.50 9.49
C VAL A 246 6.19 0.36 7.98
N ALA A 247 7.20 0.59 7.14
CA ALA A 247 7.08 0.44 5.69
C ALA A 247 6.76 -1.01 5.28
N VAL A 248 7.41 -2.00 5.91
CA VAL A 248 7.16 -3.44 5.66
C VAL A 248 5.74 -3.81 6.08
N VAL A 249 5.30 -3.38 7.28
CA VAL A 249 3.94 -3.64 7.77
C VAL A 249 2.91 -3.00 6.84
N PHE A 250 3.13 -1.75 6.42
CA PHE A 250 2.24 -1.03 5.51
C PHE A 250 2.18 -1.70 4.14
N LEU A 251 3.32 -2.08 3.55
CA LEU A 251 3.39 -2.78 2.27
C LEU A 251 2.69 -4.15 2.36
N THR A 252 2.90 -4.89 3.44
CA THR A 252 2.25 -6.19 3.68
C THR A 252 0.74 -6.03 3.78
N ALA A 253 0.26 -4.99 4.48
CA ALA A 253 -1.17 -4.69 4.59
C ALA A 253 -1.76 -4.32 3.23
N LEU A 254 -1.08 -3.47 2.46
CA LEU A 254 -1.50 -3.11 1.09
C LEU A 254 -1.57 -4.32 0.17
N LEU A 255 -0.55 -5.17 0.16
CA LEU A 255 -0.53 -6.40 -0.63
C LEU A 255 -1.63 -7.38 -0.21
N SER A 256 -1.91 -7.49 1.10
CA SER A 256 -2.99 -8.35 1.61
C SER A 256 -4.36 -7.84 1.19
N VAL A 257 -4.62 -6.52 1.29
CA VAL A 257 -5.89 -5.92 0.85
C VAL A 257 -6.06 -6.06 -0.66
N GLY A 258 -5.00 -5.80 -1.43
CA GLY A 258 -5.00 -5.98 -2.89
C GLY A 258 -5.26 -7.44 -3.29
N SER A 259 -4.56 -8.38 -2.65
CA SER A 259 -4.75 -9.83 -2.84
C SER A 259 -6.19 -10.24 -2.53
N PHE A 260 -6.73 -9.81 -1.38
CA PHE A 260 -8.13 -10.09 -1.01
C PHE A 260 -9.11 -9.53 -2.05
N ALA A 261 -8.88 -8.32 -2.55
CA ALA A 261 -9.75 -7.70 -3.55
C ALA A 261 -9.72 -8.44 -4.90
N VAL A 262 -8.55 -8.95 -5.30
CA VAL A 262 -8.35 -9.72 -6.54
C VAL A 262 -8.93 -11.12 -6.41
N HIS A 263 -8.63 -11.84 -5.34
CA HIS A 263 -9.06 -13.23 -5.14
C HIS A 263 -10.52 -13.36 -4.73
N ARG A 264 -11.16 -12.30 -4.21
CA ARG A 264 -12.58 -12.32 -3.85
C ARG A 264 -13.37 -11.26 -4.64
N PRO A 265 -13.66 -11.51 -5.93
CA PRO A 265 -14.43 -10.58 -6.76
C PRO A 265 -15.80 -10.26 -6.13
N ARG A 266 -16.31 -9.07 -6.48
CA ARG A 266 -17.65 -8.64 -6.08
C ARG A 266 -18.68 -9.20 -7.05
N ILE A 267 -19.78 -9.72 -6.52
CA ILE A 267 -20.92 -10.21 -7.28
C ILE A 267 -22.16 -9.48 -6.78
N GLN A 268 -22.88 -8.85 -7.69
CA GLN A 268 -24.22 -8.32 -7.44
C GLN A 268 -25.23 -9.39 -7.83
N VAL A 269 -26.04 -9.85 -6.87
CA VAL A 269 -27.08 -10.84 -7.11
C VAL A 269 -28.43 -10.16 -7.10
N LEU A 270 -29.15 -10.20 -8.22
CA LEU A 270 -30.48 -9.61 -8.36
C LEU A 270 -31.55 -10.68 -8.22
N ASN A 271 -32.58 -10.40 -7.43
CA ASN A 271 -33.75 -11.25 -7.32
C ASN A 271 -34.93 -10.54 -7.98
N LEU A 272 -35.24 -10.95 -9.20
CA LEU A 272 -36.36 -10.41 -9.98
C LEU A 272 -37.61 -11.31 -9.88
N THR A 273 -37.64 -12.23 -8.91
CA THR A 273 -38.78 -13.11 -8.64
C THR A 273 -39.74 -12.47 -7.65
N GLU A 274 -40.91 -13.08 -7.43
CA GLU A 274 -41.92 -12.59 -6.50
C GLU A 274 -41.65 -12.96 -5.03
N HIS A 275 -40.61 -13.76 -4.77
CA HIS A 275 -40.28 -14.28 -3.44
C HIS A 275 -38.81 -14.00 -3.09
N PRO A 276 -38.46 -13.82 -1.81
CA PRO A 276 -37.07 -13.76 -1.39
C PRO A 276 -36.32 -15.03 -1.81
N LEU A 277 -35.08 -14.88 -2.27
CA LEU A 277 -34.24 -16.01 -2.65
C LEU A 277 -33.22 -16.30 -1.57
N THR A 278 -33.01 -17.56 -1.26
CA THR A 278 -31.83 -18.04 -0.53
C THR A 278 -30.80 -18.48 -1.55
N LEU A 279 -29.61 -17.88 -1.49
CA LEU A 279 -28.50 -18.23 -2.35
C LEU A 279 -27.56 -19.18 -1.61
N GLU A 280 -27.40 -20.36 -2.18
CA GLU A 280 -26.41 -21.35 -1.81
C GLU A 280 -25.24 -21.33 -2.80
N VAL A 281 -24.02 -21.39 -2.29
CA VAL A 281 -22.80 -21.54 -3.09
C VAL A 281 -22.00 -22.70 -2.53
N ASP A 282 -21.66 -23.66 -3.39
CA ASP A 282 -20.94 -24.89 -3.02
C ASP A 282 -21.62 -25.66 -1.86
N GLY A 283 -22.95 -25.57 -1.77
CA GLY A 283 -23.76 -26.24 -0.73
C GLY A 283 -23.94 -25.45 0.57
N GLU A 284 -23.39 -24.23 0.67
CA GLU A 284 -23.52 -23.39 1.85
C GLU A 284 -24.39 -22.16 1.57
N VAL A 285 -25.29 -21.84 2.50
CA VAL A 285 -26.12 -20.63 2.41
C VAL A 285 -25.26 -19.39 2.62
N VAL A 286 -25.05 -18.61 1.56
CA VAL A 286 -24.20 -17.41 1.60
C VAL A 286 -24.99 -16.12 1.80
N ALA A 287 -26.25 -16.07 1.34
CA ALA A 287 -27.06 -14.85 1.40
C ALA A 287 -28.56 -15.12 1.26
N ASN A 288 -29.36 -14.24 1.86
CA ASN A 288 -30.77 -14.08 1.52
C ASN A 288 -30.91 -12.81 0.67
N VAL A 289 -31.41 -12.96 -0.56
CA VAL A 289 -31.51 -11.91 -1.56
C VAL A 289 -32.95 -11.37 -1.58
N PRO A 290 -33.19 -10.13 -1.11
CA PRO A 290 -34.52 -9.54 -1.11
C PRO A 290 -35.01 -9.31 -2.54
N ILE A 291 -36.34 -9.30 -2.71
CA ILE A 291 -36.98 -9.02 -4.00
C ILE A 291 -36.57 -7.62 -4.47
N THR A 292 -36.28 -7.53 -5.76
CA THR A 292 -35.98 -6.29 -6.46
C THR A 292 -36.84 -6.20 -7.70
N SER A 293 -37.53 -5.08 -7.87
CA SER A 293 -38.42 -4.86 -9.02
C SER A 293 -38.05 -3.61 -9.83
N GLN A 294 -37.10 -2.82 -9.35
CA GLN A 294 -36.74 -1.52 -9.94
C GLN A 294 -35.24 -1.40 -10.17
N GLU A 295 -34.87 -0.55 -11.11
CA GLU A 295 -33.51 -0.03 -11.25
C GLU A 295 -33.16 0.77 -9.98
N SER A 296 -32.31 0.20 -9.14
CA SER A 296 -31.66 0.89 -8.03
C SER A 296 -30.21 0.44 -7.92
N ALA A 297 -29.31 1.37 -7.58
CA ALA A 297 -27.91 1.07 -7.30
C ALA A 297 -27.73 0.13 -6.09
N GLU A 298 -28.72 0.07 -5.21
CA GLU A 298 -28.77 -0.83 -4.05
C GLU A 298 -29.54 -2.12 -4.33
N ALA A 299 -30.07 -2.31 -5.54
CA ALA A 299 -30.86 -3.49 -5.87
C ALA A 299 -30.02 -4.77 -5.73
N GLY A 300 -30.48 -5.67 -4.87
CA GLY A 300 -29.98 -7.04 -4.75
C GLY A 300 -29.06 -7.23 -3.56
N ALA A 301 -28.29 -8.31 -3.57
CA ALA A 301 -27.29 -8.61 -2.56
C ALA A 301 -25.87 -8.46 -3.13
N GLN A 302 -25.00 -7.77 -2.40
CA GLN A 302 -23.58 -7.66 -2.73
C GLN A 302 -22.78 -8.72 -1.98
N LEU A 303 -22.12 -9.60 -2.73
CA LEU A 303 -21.33 -10.70 -2.19
C LEU A 303 -19.87 -10.57 -2.63
N ARG A 304 -18.96 -11.06 -1.79
CA ARG A 304 -17.55 -11.31 -2.15
C ARG A 304 -17.25 -12.79 -1.95
N LEU A 305 -17.10 -13.51 -3.06
CA LEU A 305 -16.85 -14.94 -3.06
C LEU A 305 -15.46 -15.22 -3.64
N PRO A 306 -14.79 -16.31 -3.24
CA PRO A 306 -13.50 -16.68 -3.81
C PRO A 306 -13.59 -16.94 -5.32
N ALA A 307 -12.62 -16.43 -6.07
CA ALA A 307 -12.50 -16.63 -7.52
C ALA A 307 -12.37 -18.13 -7.87
N GLY A 308 -12.68 -18.47 -9.12
CA GLY A 308 -12.67 -19.84 -9.62
C GLY A 308 -14.06 -20.38 -9.92
N ARG A 309 -14.15 -21.70 -10.16
CA ARG A 309 -15.40 -22.39 -10.50
C ARG A 309 -16.19 -22.67 -9.23
N ARG A 310 -17.46 -22.32 -9.21
CA ARG A 310 -18.36 -22.36 -8.05
C ARG A 310 -19.74 -22.82 -8.48
N HIS A 311 -20.38 -23.64 -7.67
CA HIS A 311 -21.71 -24.16 -7.92
C HIS A 311 -22.74 -23.28 -7.21
N PHE A 312 -23.60 -22.59 -7.96
CA PHE A 312 -24.62 -21.70 -7.43
C PHE A 312 -25.99 -22.36 -7.48
N ARG A 313 -26.72 -22.30 -6.37
CA ARG A 313 -28.13 -22.70 -6.26
C ARG A 313 -28.93 -21.54 -5.67
N ALA A 314 -29.98 -21.13 -6.36
CA ALA A 314 -30.93 -20.14 -5.86
C ALA A 314 -32.25 -20.83 -5.53
N LEU A 315 -32.73 -20.64 -4.31
CA LEU A 315 -33.94 -21.27 -3.79
C LEU A 315 -34.99 -20.22 -3.44
N ALA A 316 -36.25 -20.44 -3.80
CA ALA A 316 -37.40 -19.67 -3.33
C ALA A 316 -38.18 -20.55 -2.33
N GLY A 317 -37.94 -20.36 -1.03
CA GLY A 317 -38.31 -21.37 -0.02
C GLY A 317 -37.51 -22.65 -0.25
N ASP A 318 -38.20 -23.78 -0.43
CA ASP A 318 -37.57 -25.08 -0.68
C ASP A 318 -37.42 -25.42 -2.18
N GLN A 319 -37.92 -24.56 -3.07
CA GLN A 319 -37.89 -24.80 -4.51
C GLN A 319 -36.63 -24.21 -5.13
N ILE A 320 -35.85 -25.03 -5.85
CA ILE A 320 -34.71 -24.57 -6.65
C ILE A 320 -35.26 -23.83 -7.88
N VAL A 321 -34.98 -22.52 -7.97
CA VAL A 321 -35.41 -21.69 -9.11
C VAL A 321 -34.31 -21.53 -10.16
N ALA A 322 -33.05 -21.66 -9.77
CA ALA A 322 -31.91 -21.66 -10.68
C ALA A 322 -30.73 -22.42 -10.09
N GLU A 323 -30.01 -23.14 -10.93
CA GLU A 323 -28.80 -23.88 -10.57
C GLU A 323 -27.79 -23.79 -11.72
N ALA A 324 -26.54 -23.41 -11.41
CA ALA A 324 -25.52 -23.21 -12.43
C ALA A 324 -24.09 -23.32 -11.87
N ASP A 325 -23.19 -23.91 -12.65
CA ASP A 325 -21.74 -23.84 -12.41
C ASP A 325 -21.15 -22.58 -13.04
N LEU A 326 -20.80 -21.61 -12.21
CA LEU A 326 -20.29 -20.30 -12.64
C LEU A 326 -18.78 -20.20 -12.40
N THR A 327 -18.08 -19.48 -13.26
CA THR A 327 -16.65 -19.18 -13.07
C THR A 327 -16.46 -17.72 -12.71
N LEU A 328 -16.04 -17.46 -11.47
CA LEU A 328 -15.77 -16.13 -10.94
C LEU A 328 -14.36 -15.70 -11.34
N GLN A 329 -14.26 -14.63 -12.13
CA GLN A 329 -12.97 -14.08 -12.55
C GLN A 329 -12.39 -13.16 -11.46
N GLY A 330 -11.10 -13.34 -11.13
CA GLY A 330 -10.43 -12.48 -10.16
C GLY A 330 -10.46 -11.00 -10.58
N ALA A 331 -10.55 -10.10 -9.60
CA ALA A 331 -10.65 -8.63 -9.77
C ALA A 331 -11.85 -8.10 -10.58
N ALA A 332 -12.60 -8.95 -11.29
CA ALA A 332 -13.78 -8.55 -12.03
C ALA A 332 -14.98 -8.27 -11.10
N ARG A 333 -15.91 -7.45 -11.57
CA ARG A 333 -17.25 -7.35 -10.97
C ARG A 333 -18.20 -8.23 -11.77
N HIS A 334 -19.10 -8.90 -11.07
CA HIS A 334 -20.06 -9.80 -11.69
C HIS A 334 -21.49 -9.37 -11.39
N LEU A 335 -22.37 -9.71 -12.31
CA LEU A 335 -23.82 -9.65 -12.13
C LEU A 335 -24.37 -11.07 -12.27
N TYR A 336 -25.20 -11.48 -11.32
CA TYR A 336 -25.96 -12.73 -11.38
C TYR A 336 -27.44 -12.43 -11.17
N ALA A 337 -28.29 -12.83 -12.10
CA ALA A 337 -29.74 -12.63 -12.03
C ALA A 337 -30.47 -13.97 -12.20
N PRO A 338 -30.49 -14.83 -11.17
CA PRO A 338 -31.17 -16.13 -11.24
C PRO A 338 -32.65 -15.98 -11.58
N ALA A 339 -33.21 -16.96 -12.29
CA ALA A 339 -34.64 -17.08 -12.58
C ALA A 339 -35.28 -15.79 -13.17
N SER A 340 -34.56 -15.11 -14.07
CA SER A 340 -34.99 -13.85 -14.70
C SER A 340 -35.31 -13.94 -16.20
N PRO A 341 -36.06 -14.95 -16.70
CA PRO A 341 -36.25 -15.16 -18.13
C PRO A 341 -36.96 -13.98 -18.82
N GLU A 342 -37.86 -13.30 -18.10
CA GLU A 342 -38.65 -12.17 -18.61
C GLU A 342 -37.90 -10.84 -18.62
N HIS A 343 -36.69 -10.78 -18.06
CA HIS A 343 -35.91 -9.56 -17.94
C HIS A 343 -34.70 -9.57 -18.87
N CYS A 344 -34.44 -8.39 -19.43
CA CYS A 344 -33.34 -8.13 -20.35
C CYS A 344 -32.39 -7.15 -19.69
N PHE A 345 -31.09 -7.38 -19.88
CA PHE A 345 -30.01 -6.56 -19.34
C PHE A 345 -29.17 -6.02 -20.49
N TRP A 346 -28.71 -4.79 -20.38
CA TRP A 346 -27.83 -4.18 -21.37
C TRP A 346 -26.91 -3.15 -20.72
N LEU A 347 -25.82 -2.84 -21.41
CA LEU A 347 -24.97 -1.69 -21.09
C LEU A 347 -25.35 -0.53 -22.00
N GLU A 348 -25.58 0.64 -21.43
CA GLU A 348 -25.68 1.90 -22.15
C GLU A 348 -24.36 2.64 -22.06
N ARG A 349 -23.76 2.95 -23.21
CA ARG A 349 -22.59 3.82 -23.29
C ARG A 349 -23.01 5.18 -23.77
N ILE A 350 -22.67 6.19 -22.98
CA ILE A 350 -23.08 7.56 -23.19
C ILE A 350 -21.81 8.40 -23.23
N SER A 351 -21.55 9.01 -24.37
CA SER A 351 -20.47 9.96 -24.53
C SER A 351 -20.95 11.36 -24.17
N TYR A 352 -20.33 11.95 -23.16
CA TYR A 352 -20.46 13.35 -22.79
C TYR A 352 -19.38 14.16 -23.51
N GLY A 353 -19.70 15.42 -23.82
CA GLY A 353 -18.77 16.39 -24.41
C GLY A 353 -18.54 16.26 -25.92
N ARG A 354 -17.70 17.16 -26.44
CA ARG A 354 -17.28 17.17 -27.86
C ARG A 354 -16.16 16.15 -28.05
N GLY A 355 -16.51 14.86 -28.09
CA GLY A 355 -15.55 13.85 -28.51
C GLY A 355 -15.01 14.18 -29.90
N ASN A 356 -13.73 13.87 -30.17
CA ASN A 356 -13.02 14.13 -31.44
C ASN A 356 -13.61 13.41 -32.68
N ALA A 357 -14.84 12.87 -32.59
CA ALA A 357 -15.57 12.38 -33.74
C ALA A 357 -15.99 13.58 -34.62
N ALA A 358 -15.78 13.46 -35.93
CA ALA A 358 -16.07 14.53 -36.90
C ALA A 358 -17.53 15.01 -36.88
N GLU A 359 -18.45 14.21 -36.34
CA GLU A 359 -19.81 14.60 -35.96
C GLU A 359 -20.21 13.83 -34.68
N PRO A 360 -20.06 14.41 -33.48
CA PRO A 360 -20.68 13.85 -32.29
C PRO A 360 -22.16 14.23 -32.35
N ILE A 361 -23.05 13.28 -32.62
CA ILE A 361 -24.49 13.47 -32.42
C ILE A 361 -24.70 13.56 -30.91
N PRO A 362 -25.03 14.73 -30.33
CA PRO A 362 -25.24 14.85 -28.90
C PRO A 362 -26.33 13.88 -28.47
N GLY A 363 -26.05 13.03 -27.47
CA GLY A 363 -27.01 12.05 -26.97
C GLY A 363 -27.07 10.73 -27.74
N HIS A 364 -26.06 10.38 -28.55
CA HIS A 364 -25.96 9.01 -29.05
C HIS A 364 -25.76 8.03 -27.89
N VAL A 365 -26.73 7.14 -27.70
CA VAL A 365 -26.68 6.07 -26.68
C VAL A 365 -26.45 4.75 -27.41
N GLU A 366 -25.22 4.23 -27.29
CA GLU A 366 -24.92 2.88 -27.74
C GLU A 366 -25.46 1.89 -26.70
N ARG A 367 -26.23 0.89 -27.16
CA ARG A 367 -26.81 -0.15 -26.30
C ARG A 367 -26.21 -1.50 -26.66
N LEU A 368 -25.59 -2.13 -25.68
CA LEU A 368 -24.92 -3.42 -25.82
C LEU A 368 -25.70 -4.48 -25.02
N PRO A 369 -26.48 -5.35 -25.69
CA PRO A 369 -27.29 -6.35 -25.01
C PRO A 369 -26.39 -7.36 -24.30
N LEU A 370 -26.75 -7.71 -23.07
CA LEU A 370 -26.04 -8.70 -22.27
C LEU A 370 -26.71 -10.07 -22.45
N ALA A 371 -26.19 -10.87 -23.36
CA ALA A 371 -26.66 -12.23 -23.61
C ALA A 371 -25.86 -13.25 -22.78
N SER A 372 -26.54 -13.99 -21.92
CA SER A 372 -25.97 -15.14 -21.20
C SER A 372 -27.08 -16.11 -20.84
N PRO A 373 -27.01 -17.39 -21.25
CA PRO A 373 -28.04 -18.39 -20.91
C PRO A 373 -28.11 -18.64 -19.41
N LEU A 374 -26.98 -18.48 -18.71
CA LEU A 374 -26.87 -18.64 -17.25
C LEU A 374 -27.24 -17.37 -16.47
N ARG A 375 -27.62 -16.28 -17.16
CA ARG A 375 -27.90 -14.96 -16.56
C ARG A 375 -26.79 -14.50 -15.61
N PHE A 376 -25.56 -14.77 -16.03
CA PHE A 376 -24.34 -14.42 -15.33
C PHE A 376 -23.39 -13.70 -16.28
N TRP A 377 -22.84 -12.58 -15.81
CA TRP A 377 -21.95 -11.72 -16.58
C TRP A 377 -20.75 -11.29 -15.73
N ALA A 378 -19.56 -11.31 -16.34
CA ALA A 378 -18.33 -10.80 -15.77
C ALA A 378 -17.90 -9.53 -16.53
N PHE A 379 -17.64 -8.45 -15.80
CA PHE A 379 -17.24 -7.17 -16.37
C PHE A 379 -15.74 -6.94 -16.11
N SER A 380 -14.94 -6.97 -17.19
CA SER A 380 -13.51 -6.63 -17.15
C SER A 380 -13.28 -5.14 -16.85
N ARG A 381 -14.16 -4.28 -17.38
CA ARG A 381 -14.33 -2.89 -16.95
C ARG A 381 -15.70 -2.77 -16.31
N PRO A 382 -15.78 -2.53 -14.98
CA PRO A 382 -17.08 -2.44 -14.32
C PRO A 382 -17.86 -1.25 -14.87
N PRO A 383 -19.20 -1.36 -15.04
CA PRO A 383 -20.01 -0.21 -15.39
C PRO A 383 -19.88 0.84 -14.29
N ASP A 384 -19.79 2.10 -14.70
CA ASP A 384 -19.69 3.26 -13.82
C ASP A 384 -20.94 3.40 -12.97
N ILE A 385 -22.09 3.10 -13.57
CA ILE A 385 -23.41 3.20 -12.95
C ILE A 385 -24.09 1.84 -12.98
N TRP A 386 -24.54 1.40 -11.80
CA TRP A 386 -25.21 0.11 -11.62
C TRP A 386 -26.71 0.34 -11.47
N LEU A 387 -27.51 -0.12 -12.42
CA LEU A 387 -28.98 -0.16 -12.34
C LEU A 387 -29.58 1.17 -11.92
N ALA A 388 -29.07 2.25 -12.49
CA ALA A 388 -29.55 3.60 -12.22
C ALA A 388 -29.46 4.40 -13.53
N PRO A 389 -30.32 5.42 -13.70
CA PRO A 389 -30.24 6.28 -14.85
C PRO A 389 -28.88 7.00 -14.88
N PRO A 390 -28.29 7.19 -16.07
CA PRO A 390 -27.11 8.00 -16.23
C PRO A 390 -27.39 9.45 -15.80
N PRO A 391 -26.41 10.19 -15.26
CA PRO A 391 -26.59 11.59 -14.94
C PRO A 391 -26.97 12.35 -16.21
N GLU A 392 -27.91 13.29 -16.09
CA GLU A 392 -28.28 14.13 -17.22
C GLU A 392 -27.03 14.90 -17.70
N PRO A 393 -26.82 14.99 -19.03
CA PRO A 393 -25.74 15.81 -19.56
C PRO A 393 -25.97 17.26 -19.11
N LEU A 394 -25.05 17.81 -18.32
CA LEU A 394 -25.01 19.22 -17.98
C LEU A 394 -24.74 20.02 -19.27
N LEU A 395 -25.81 20.36 -19.98
CA LEU A 395 -25.76 21.06 -21.27
C LEU A 395 -25.04 22.41 -21.19
N ASP A 396 -25.00 23.02 -20.01
CA ASP A 396 -24.41 24.35 -19.79
C ASP A 396 -22.94 24.34 -19.34
N ASP A 397 -22.36 23.17 -19.00
CA ASP A 397 -20.98 23.11 -18.54
C ASP A 397 -20.01 22.80 -19.69
N ALA A 398 -19.76 23.83 -20.50
CA ALA A 398 -18.83 23.82 -21.63
C ALA A 398 -17.36 23.47 -21.24
N ARG A 399 -17.08 23.27 -19.94
CA ARG A 399 -15.76 22.91 -19.42
C ARG A 399 -15.55 21.41 -19.25
N SER A 400 -16.59 20.58 -19.34
CA SER A 400 -16.44 19.13 -19.22
C SER A 400 -15.74 18.57 -20.47
N SER A 401 -14.50 18.11 -20.30
CA SER A 401 -13.54 17.73 -21.36
C SER A 401 -13.88 16.45 -22.13
N GLY A 402 -15.13 16.03 -22.12
CA GLY A 402 -15.59 14.79 -22.71
C GLY A 402 -15.25 13.57 -21.86
N GLY A 403 -16.16 12.60 -21.84
CA GLY A 403 -16.02 11.37 -21.07
C GLY A 403 -17.08 10.37 -21.50
N GLU A 404 -16.78 9.09 -21.37
CA GLU A 404 -17.74 8.01 -21.61
C GLU A 404 -18.21 7.48 -20.26
N VAL A 405 -19.52 7.34 -20.08
CA VAL A 405 -20.12 6.66 -18.94
C VAL A 405 -20.81 5.41 -19.43
N THR A 406 -20.51 4.28 -18.79
CA THR A 406 -21.20 3.01 -19.00
C THR A 406 -22.19 2.75 -17.87
N ALA A 407 -23.47 2.70 -18.19
CA ALA A 407 -24.55 2.36 -17.25
C ALA A 407 -25.09 0.96 -17.51
N LEU A 408 -25.15 0.13 -16.47
CA LEU A 408 -25.87 -1.15 -16.52
C LEU A 408 -27.36 -0.90 -16.30
N ARG A 409 -28.19 -1.37 -17.22
CA ARG A 409 -29.64 -1.19 -17.22
C ARG A 409 -30.38 -2.52 -17.20
N GLN A 410 -31.62 -2.49 -16.74
CA GLN A 410 -32.54 -3.62 -16.77
C GLN A 410 -33.98 -3.18 -17.06
N ALA A 411 -34.72 -4.03 -17.73
CA ALA A 411 -36.16 -3.91 -17.90
C ALA A 411 -36.76 -5.28 -18.22
N ARG A 412 -38.09 -5.39 -18.18
CA ARG A 412 -38.77 -6.52 -18.83
C ARG A 412 -38.41 -6.52 -20.32
N CYS A 413 -38.23 -7.69 -20.91
CA CYS A 413 -37.84 -7.81 -22.31
C CYS A 413 -38.87 -7.21 -23.29
N SER A 414 -40.15 -7.15 -22.90
CA SER A 414 -41.20 -6.44 -23.64
C SER A 414 -40.95 -4.93 -23.75
N ASP A 415 -40.34 -4.37 -22.72
CA ASP A 415 -40.15 -2.92 -22.53
C ASP A 415 -38.71 -2.50 -22.88
N ALA A 416 -37.81 -3.48 -23.00
CA ALA A 416 -36.43 -3.26 -23.40
C ALA A 416 -36.35 -2.61 -24.80
N PRO A 417 -35.47 -1.61 -25.00
CA PRO A 417 -35.23 -0.99 -26.31
C PRO A 417 -34.88 -2.02 -27.37
N ALA A 418 -35.17 -1.75 -28.65
CA ALA A 418 -34.92 -2.69 -29.75
C ALA A 418 -33.46 -3.22 -29.79
N GLY A 419 -32.46 -2.35 -29.51
CA GLY A 419 -31.04 -2.74 -29.45
C GLY A 419 -30.60 -3.43 -28.15
N ALA A 420 -31.47 -3.54 -27.15
CA ALA A 420 -31.17 -4.16 -25.86
C ALA A 420 -31.70 -5.59 -25.74
N ARG A 421 -32.52 -6.04 -26.70
CA ARG A 421 -33.04 -7.41 -26.74
C ARG A 421 -31.98 -8.33 -27.34
N PRO A 422 -31.68 -9.49 -26.73
CA PRO A 422 -30.80 -10.47 -27.35
C PRO A 422 -31.45 -10.94 -28.67
N SER A 423 -30.65 -10.98 -29.75
CA SER A 423 -31.06 -11.66 -30.98
C SER A 423 -31.26 -13.14 -30.65
N GLY A 424 -32.52 -13.57 -30.72
CA GLY A 424 -32.93 -14.95 -30.43
C GLY A 424 -32.35 -15.97 -31.38
#